data_AF-A0A3Q7EEZ8-F1
#
_entry.id   AF-A0A3Q7EEZ8-F1
#
_cell.length_a   1.000
_cell.length_b   1.000
_cell.length_c   1.000
_cell.angle_alpha   90.00
_cell.angle_beta   90.00
_cell.angle_gamma   90.00
#
_symmetry.space_group_name_H-M   'P 1'
#
loop_
_entity.id
_entity.type
_entity.pdbx_description
1 polymer ?
#
loop_
_entity_poly.entity_id
_entity_poly.type
_entity_poly.pdbx_seq_one_letter_code
_entity_poly.pdbx_strand_id
1 'polypeptide(L)'
;MGNNLPSHSEVIQLYKSRNIRRLRLYDPNHGALNALRGSNIEVILGLPNVDVKHISSGMEHARWWVQKNVRDFWPHVKIKYIAVGNEISPVTGTSNLAPFQVPALVNIYKAIGEAGLGNDIKVSTSVDMTLIGNSYPPSQGSFRNDVRWFTDPIVGFLRDTRAPLLVNIYPYFSYSGNPGQISLPYALFTAPNVVVQDGSRQYRNLFDAMLDSVYAAMDRTGGGSVGIVVSESGWPSAGAFGATHENAQTYLRNLIQHAKEGSPRKPGPIETYIFAMFDENNKNPELEKHFGMFSPNKQPKYNLNFGVSERVWDITNSTASSLTRAKSVGVCYGMLGNNLPSHNDVIQLYKSKNIKRLRLYEPNHEVLEAL
;
A
#
# COMPACT_ATOMS: atom_id res chain seq x y z
N MET A 1 -4.33 4.93 15.23
CA MET A 1 -5.33 4.83 16.31
C MET A 1 -5.07 3.62 17.20
N GLY A 2 -3.82 3.45 17.67
CA GLY A 2 -3.46 2.42 18.66
C GLY A 2 -2.51 3.01 19.70
N ASN A 3 -2.64 2.62 20.96
CA ASN A 3 -1.83 3.15 22.07
C ASN A 3 -0.67 2.21 22.49
N ASN A 4 -0.48 1.12 21.77
CA ASN A 4 0.50 0.06 22.06
C ASN A 4 1.40 -0.26 20.86
N LEU A 5 1.49 0.66 19.89
CA LEU A 5 2.25 0.46 18.66
C LEU A 5 3.76 0.71 18.89
N PRO A 6 4.64 0.07 18.09
CA PRO A 6 6.08 0.32 18.16
C PRO A 6 6.43 1.78 17.83
N SER A 7 7.64 2.19 18.17
CA SER A 7 8.14 3.52 17.78
C SER A 7 8.22 3.66 16.26
N HIS A 8 8.12 4.90 15.75
CA HIS A 8 8.20 5.18 14.30
C HIS A 8 9.45 4.56 13.65
N SER A 9 10.61 4.65 14.31
CA SER A 9 11.86 4.07 13.82
C SER A 9 11.80 2.54 13.69
N GLU A 10 11.22 1.85 14.67
CA GLU A 10 11.02 0.40 14.61
C GLU A 10 10.05 0.00 13.49
N VAL A 11 9.00 0.80 13.28
CA VAL A 11 8.07 0.58 12.16
C VAL A 11 8.81 0.70 10.83
N ILE A 12 9.59 1.76 10.61
CA ILE A 12 10.36 1.92 9.36
C ILE A 12 11.39 0.80 9.17
N GLN A 13 12.03 0.32 10.24
CA GLN A 13 12.89 -0.86 10.17
C GLN A 13 12.12 -2.13 9.79
N LEU A 14 10.90 -2.30 10.29
CA LEU A 14 10.04 -3.42 9.92
C LEU A 14 9.61 -3.36 8.44
N TYR A 15 9.27 -2.17 7.92
CA TYR A 15 9.03 -2.00 6.48
C TYR A 15 10.24 -2.44 5.65
N LYS A 16 11.45 -1.99 6.03
CA LYS A 16 12.70 -2.37 5.36
C LYS A 16 12.97 -3.88 5.42
N SER A 17 12.83 -4.50 6.60
CA SER A 17 13.11 -5.93 6.78
C SER A 17 12.11 -6.84 6.05
N ARG A 18 10.89 -6.33 5.80
CA ARG A 18 9.84 -7.02 5.04
C ARG A 18 9.79 -6.63 3.57
N ASN A 19 10.75 -5.85 3.08
CA ASN A 19 10.81 -5.34 1.71
C ASN A 19 9.55 -4.57 1.27
N ILE A 20 8.86 -3.92 2.21
CA ILE A 20 7.70 -3.07 1.92
C ILE A 20 8.25 -1.70 1.51
N ARG A 21 7.96 -1.30 0.26
CA ARG A 21 8.57 -0.11 -0.37
C ARG A 21 7.68 1.11 -0.41
N ARG A 22 6.42 0.98 -0.01
CA ARG A 22 5.43 2.07 -0.03
C ARG A 22 4.68 2.13 1.28
N LEU A 23 4.39 3.33 1.74
CA LEU A 23 3.71 3.62 2.99
C LEU A 23 2.66 4.71 2.75
N ARG A 24 1.51 4.59 3.40
CA ARG A 24 0.49 5.64 3.45
C ARG A 24 0.42 6.19 4.88
N LEU A 25 0.61 7.50 5.03
CA LEU A 25 0.31 8.24 6.25
C LEU A 25 -1.04 8.96 6.08
N TYR A 26 -1.90 8.91 7.09
CA TYR A 26 -3.20 9.59 7.06
C TYR A 26 -3.12 11.06 7.47
N ASP A 27 -2.04 11.42 8.16
CA ASP A 27 -1.73 12.76 8.66
C ASP A 27 -0.21 13.01 8.56
N PRO A 28 0.25 14.28 8.58
CA PRO A 28 1.67 14.60 8.58
C PRO A 28 2.28 14.39 9.96
N ASN A 29 2.40 13.12 10.39
CA ASN A 29 3.07 12.78 11.64
C ASN A 29 4.58 13.04 11.51
N HIS A 30 5.06 14.12 12.13
CA HIS A 30 6.47 14.53 12.05
C HIS A 30 7.44 13.49 12.63
N GLY A 31 7.02 12.69 13.61
CA GLY A 31 7.80 11.57 14.13
C GLY A 31 8.03 10.49 13.07
N ALA A 32 6.98 10.10 12.35
CA ALA A 32 7.06 9.16 11.24
C ALA A 32 7.87 9.74 10.07
N LEU A 33 7.64 10.99 9.68
CA LEU A 33 8.37 11.66 8.61
C LEU A 33 9.88 11.76 8.91
N ASN A 34 10.25 12.04 10.18
CA ASN A 34 11.66 12.01 10.57
C ASN A 34 12.27 10.61 10.49
N ALA A 35 11.55 9.57 10.93
CA ALA A 35 12.02 8.18 10.82
C ALA A 35 12.14 7.70 9.35
N LEU A 36 11.37 8.30 8.43
CA LEU A 36 11.39 7.98 7.00
C LEU A 36 12.59 8.56 6.25
N ARG A 37 13.32 9.54 6.81
CA ARG A 37 14.47 10.18 6.15
C ARG A 37 15.51 9.13 5.71
N GLY A 38 15.88 9.14 4.44
CA GLY A 38 16.85 8.21 3.85
C GLY A 38 16.37 6.75 3.77
N SER A 39 15.09 6.48 3.98
CA SER A 39 14.55 5.10 3.95
C SER A 39 14.32 4.56 2.54
N ASN A 40 14.21 5.43 1.53
CA ASN A 40 13.77 5.14 0.17
C ASN A 40 12.36 4.52 0.05
N ILE A 41 11.55 4.58 1.12
CA ILE A 41 10.14 4.19 1.10
C ILE A 41 9.33 5.34 0.47
N GLU A 42 8.51 5.02 -0.54
CA GLU A 42 7.60 5.97 -1.17
C GLU A 42 6.40 6.25 -0.26
N VAL A 43 6.01 7.52 -0.13
CA VAL A 43 4.97 7.95 0.82
C VAL A 43 3.78 8.57 0.10
N ILE A 44 2.57 8.06 0.37
CA ILE A 44 1.33 8.84 0.29
C ILE A 44 1.21 9.62 1.59
N LEU A 45 1.22 10.95 1.53
CA LEU A 45 1.04 11.82 2.68
C LEU A 45 -0.39 12.38 2.71
N GLY A 46 -1.14 12.04 3.75
CA GLY A 46 -2.50 12.54 3.95
C GLY A 46 -2.54 13.97 4.47
N LEU A 47 -3.45 14.75 3.91
CA LEU A 47 -3.97 15.97 4.51
C LEU A 47 -5.30 15.60 5.21
N PRO A 48 -5.37 15.65 6.55
CA PRO A 48 -6.53 15.19 7.30
C PRO A 48 -7.82 15.92 6.93
N ASN A 49 -8.96 15.22 7.00
CA ASN A 49 -10.28 15.79 6.73
C ASN A 49 -10.57 17.09 7.51
N VAL A 50 -10.08 17.17 8.76
CA VAL A 50 -10.25 18.34 9.64
C VAL A 50 -9.57 19.60 9.09
N ASP A 51 -8.54 19.46 8.27
CA ASP A 51 -7.77 20.58 7.71
C ASP A 51 -8.32 21.03 6.35
N VAL A 52 -9.13 20.21 5.67
CA VAL A 52 -9.59 20.48 4.29
C VAL A 52 -10.28 21.84 4.18
N LYS A 53 -11.16 22.17 5.13
CA LYS A 53 -11.84 23.48 5.14
C LYS A 53 -10.87 24.64 5.31
N HIS A 54 -9.90 24.52 6.22
CA HIS A 54 -8.91 25.58 6.43
C HIS A 54 -8.00 25.77 5.22
N ILE A 55 -7.57 24.68 4.59
CA ILE A 55 -6.71 24.72 3.40
C ILE A 55 -7.47 25.28 2.19
N SER A 56 -8.78 25.03 2.11
CA SER A 56 -9.64 25.58 1.06
C SER A 56 -9.81 27.10 1.14
N SER A 57 -9.65 27.71 2.33
CA SER A 57 -9.98 29.11 2.55
C SER A 57 -8.90 30.10 2.12
N GLY A 58 -7.68 29.66 1.82
CA GLY A 58 -6.59 30.55 1.43
C GLY A 58 -5.32 29.85 0.96
N MET A 59 -4.62 30.46 0.00
CA MET A 59 -3.36 29.95 -0.54
C MET A 59 -2.22 29.99 0.49
N GLU A 60 -2.24 30.95 1.41
CA GLU A 60 -1.29 31.07 2.51
C GLU A 60 -1.32 29.86 3.45
N HIS A 61 -2.51 29.30 3.70
CA HIS A 61 -2.66 28.08 4.51
C HIS A 61 -2.06 26.86 3.79
N ALA A 62 -2.30 26.73 2.49
CA ALA A 62 -1.71 25.66 1.68
C ALA A 62 -0.18 25.79 1.57
N ARG A 63 0.36 27.00 1.36
CA ARG A 63 1.80 27.26 1.35
C ARG A 63 2.45 26.89 2.67
N TRP A 64 1.85 27.30 3.79
CA TRP A 64 2.36 26.95 5.11
C TRP A 64 2.35 25.45 5.34
N TRP A 65 1.26 24.77 4.98
CA TRP A 65 1.14 23.31 5.12
C TRP A 65 2.19 22.59 4.26
N VAL A 66 2.37 23.00 3.00
CA VAL A 66 3.38 22.42 2.09
C VAL A 66 4.80 22.69 2.59
N GLN A 67 5.10 23.88 3.09
CA GLN A 67 6.40 24.18 3.67
C GLN A 67 6.70 23.22 4.83
N LYS A 68 5.81 23.20 5.82
CA LYS A 68 6.01 22.49 7.09
C LYS A 68 6.00 20.96 6.96
N ASN A 69 5.18 20.43 6.06
CA ASN A 69 4.91 18.99 6.00
C ASN A 69 5.54 18.29 4.79
N VAL A 70 5.95 19.06 3.77
CA VAL A 70 6.53 18.52 2.53
C VAL A 70 7.96 19.03 2.35
N ARG A 71 8.17 20.35 2.22
CA ARG A 71 9.49 20.91 1.91
C ARG A 71 10.53 20.63 3.00
N ASP A 72 10.16 20.74 4.26
CA ASP A 72 11.08 20.49 5.39
C ASP A 72 11.59 19.03 5.45
N PHE A 73 10.89 18.11 4.78
CA PHE A 73 11.24 16.68 4.71
C PHE A 73 11.82 16.25 3.35
N TRP A 74 11.60 17.03 2.30
CA TRP A 74 12.13 16.78 0.96
C TRP A 74 13.62 17.19 0.86
N PRO A 75 14.47 16.48 0.08
CA PRO A 75 14.22 15.22 -0.64
C PRO A 75 14.46 13.96 0.20
N HIS A 76 14.71 14.10 1.51
CA HIS A 76 15.10 12.97 2.37
C HIS A 76 13.95 11.98 2.61
N VAL A 77 12.70 12.44 2.54
CA VAL A 77 11.50 11.58 2.52
C VAL A 77 10.95 11.56 1.09
N LYS A 78 10.77 10.36 0.52
CA LYS A 78 10.28 10.17 -0.85
C LYS A 78 8.76 10.29 -0.90
N ILE A 79 8.25 11.50 -0.71
CA ILE A 79 6.83 11.81 -0.87
C ILE A 79 6.49 11.70 -2.35
N LYS A 80 5.51 10.86 -2.68
CA LYS A 80 5.07 10.59 -4.06
C LYS A 80 3.70 11.20 -4.35
N TYR A 81 2.80 11.11 -3.38
CA TYR A 81 1.45 11.63 -3.48
C TYR A 81 1.08 12.42 -2.23
N ILE A 82 0.27 13.47 -2.42
CA ILE A 82 -0.49 14.09 -1.34
C ILE A 82 -1.96 13.70 -1.51
N ALA A 83 -2.51 13.02 -0.51
CA ALA A 83 -3.93 12.66 -0.47
C ALA A 83 -4.70 13.73 0.32
N VAL A 84 -5.34 14.66 -0.39
CA VAL A 84 -6.18 15.70 0.22
C VAL A 84 -7.51 15.08 0.62
N GLY A 85 -7.69 14.86 1.92
CA GLY A 85 -8.86 14.18 2.46
C GLY A 85 -8.87 12.67 2.21
N ASN A 86 -9.68 11.98 3.02
CA ASN A 86 -9.96 10.56 2.93
C ASN A 86 -11.46 10.32 3.08
N GLU A 87 -12.08 9.73 2.04
CA GLU A 87 -13.49 9.32 2.02
C GLU A 87 -14.44 10.50 2.35
N ILE A 88 -14.11 11.70 1.86
CA ILE A 88 -15.05 12.82 1.88
C ILE A 88 -16.15 12.51 0.86
N SER A 89 -17.40 12.55 1.32
CA SER A 89 -18.56 12.21 0.52
C SER A 89 -19.72 13.15 0.82
N PRO A 90 -20.44 13.66 -0.20
CA PRO A 90 -21.56 14.57 -0.02
C PRO A 90 -22.81 13.90 0.61
N VAL A 91 -22.82 12.58 0.74
CA VAL A 91 -23.99 11.80 1.20
C VAL A 91 -23.73 10.97 2.46
N THR A 92 -22.59 11.17 3.12
CA THR A 92 -22.23 10.49 4.38
C THR A 92 -21.98 11.52 5.50
N GLY A 93 -21.40 11.07 6.62
CA GLY A 93 -21.06 11.94 7.76
C GLY A 93 -20.02 13.03 7.46
N THR A 94 -19.40 13.03 6.27
CA THR A 94 -18.42 14.05 5.83
C THR A 94 -19.00 15.05 4.81
N SER A 95 -20.32 15.08 4.63
CA SER A 95 -21.01 15.91 3.64
C SER A 95 -20.72 17.41 3.77
N ASN A 96 -20.54 17.89 5.00
CA ASN A 96 -20.17 19.26 5.30
C ASN A 96 -18.76 19.65 4.79
N LEU A 97 -17.90 18.68 4.46
CA LEU A 97 -16.56 18.90 3.91
C LEU A 97 -16.52 18.90 2.38
N ALA A 98 -17.50 18.27 1.72
CA ALA A 98 -17.52 18.09 0.27
C ALA A 98 -17.33 19.39 -0.54
N PRO A 99 -17.96 20.54 -0.18
CA PRO A 99 -17.75 21.80 -0.91
C PRO A 99 -16.31 22.33 -0.87
N PHE A 100 -15.51 21.92 0.12
CA PHE A 100 -14.15 22.41 0.34
C PHE A 100 -13.08 21.54 -0.33
N GLN A 101 -13.45 20.34 -0.81
CA GLN A 101 -12.52 19.36 -1.34
C GLN A 101 -11.75 19.84 -2.57
N VAL A 102 -12.46 20.34 -3.59
CA VAL A 102 -11.83 20.79 -4.85
C VAL A 102 -10.99 22.05 -4.64
N PRO A 103 -11.44 23.09 -3.91
CA PRO A 103 -10.57 24.23 -3.61
C PRO A 103 -9.32 23.84 -2.81
N ALA A 104 -9.41 22.90 -1.86
CA ALA A 104 -8.24 22.41 -1.12
C ALA A 104 -7.25 21.67 -2.04
N LEU A 105 -7.74 20.81 -2.94
CA LEU A 105 -6.92 20.16 -3.97
C LEU A 105 -6.16 21.18 -4.82
N VAL A 106 -6.86 22.21 -5.31
CA VAL A 106 -6.27 23.28 -6.13
C VAL A 106 -5.21 24.05 -5.35
N ASN A 107 -5.48 24.41 -4.10
CA ASN A 107 -4.53 25.19 -3.30
C ASN A 107 -3.26 24.40 -2.98
N ILE A 108 -3.38 23.12 -2.62
CA ILE A 108 -2.21 22.25 -2.39
C ILE A 108 -1.42 22.01 -3.67
N TYR A 109 -2.09 21.77 -4.81
CA TYR A 109 -1.43 21.64 -6.10
C TYR A 109 -0.61 22.87 -6.48
N LYS A 110 -1.20 24.06 -6.33
CA LYS A 110 -0.50 25.32 -6.59
C LYS A 110 0.69 25.51 -5.64
N ALA A 111 0.52 25.25 -4.35
CA ALA A 111 1.60 25.38 -3.37
C ALA A 111 2.76 24.40 -3.63
N ILE A 112 2.48 23.18 -4.09
CA ILE A 112 3.50 22.21 -4.53
C ILE A 112 4.22 22.69 -5.80
N GLY A 113 3.49 23.28 -6.74
CA GLY A 113 4.08 23.93 -7.92
C GLY A 113 5.01 25.09 -7.56
N GLU A 114 4.57 26.00 -6.69
CA GLU A 114 5.37 27.12 -6.18
C GLU A 114 6.61 26.65 -5.40
N ALA A 115 6.52 25.50 -4.73
CA ALA A 115 7.65 24.86 -4.05
C ALA A 115 8.67 24.22 -5.01
N GLY A 116 8.38 24.18 -6.32
CA GLY A 116 9.22 23.54 -7.33
C GLY A 116 9.11 22.00 -7.36
N LEU A 117 8.05 21.43 -6.78
CA LEU A 117 7.91 19.98 -6.56
C LEU A 117 6.83 19.32 -7.45
N GLY A 118 6.20 20.06 -8.36
CA GLY A 118 5.06 19.56 -9.16
C GLY A 118 5.39 18.41 -10.15
N ASN A 119 6.66 18.22 -10.47
CA ASN A 119 7.12 17.09 -11.27
C ASN A 119 7.24 15.81 -10.44
N ASP A 120 7.62 15.93 -9.17
CA ASP A 120 7.94 14.81 -8.28
C ASP A 120 6.74 14.35 -7.45
N ILE A 121 5.86 15.28 -7.06
CA ILE A 121 4.76 15.03 -6.13
C ILE A 121 3.42 15.32 -6.81
N LYS A 122 2.55 14.31 -6.89
CA LYS A 122 1.19 14.49 -7.42
C LYS A 122 0.18 14.70 -6.30
N VAL A 123 -0.80 15.58 -6.54
CA VAL A 123 -1.86 15.91 -5.59
C VAL A 123 -3.13 15.19 -6.02
N SER A 124 -3.71 14.42 -5.11
CA SER A 124 -4.92 13.62 -5.35
C SER A 124 -5.83 13.62 -4.11
N THR A 125 -6.92 12.87 -4.15
CA THR A 125 -7.82 12.60 -3.03
C THR A 125 -8.13 11.11 -2.98
N SER A 126 -8.42 10.60 -1.78
CA SER A 126 -8.81 9.20 -1.56
C SER A 126 -10.32 9.09 -1.42
N VAL A 127 -10.95 8.29 -2.29
CA VAL A 127 -12.39 8.03 -2.28
C VAL A 127 -12.68 6.57 -1.94
N ASP A 128 -13.89 6.30 -1.44
CA ASP A 128 -14.40 4.94 -1.26
C ASP A 128 -15.39 4.56 -2.38
N MET A 129 -15.90 3.34 -2.30
CA MET A 129 -16.87 2.80 -3.25
C MET A 129 -18.30 3.34 -3.05
N THR A 130 -18.57 4.15 -2.01
CA THR A 130 -19.92 4.70 -1.75
C THR A 130 -20.34 5.74 -2.77
N LEU A 131 -19.38 6.32 -3.50
CA LEU A 131 -19.62 7.27 -4.59
C LEU A 131 -20.07 6.58 -5.89
N ILE A 132 -19.91 5.26 -6.01
CA ILE A 132 -20.32 4.48 -7.17
C ILE A 132 -21.80 4.12 -7.05
N GLY A 133 -22.57 4.40 -8.10
CA GLY A 133 -24.00 4.13 -8.18
C GLY A 133 -24.29 2.80 -8.83
N ASN A 134 -24.06 2.69 -10.13
CA ASN A 134 -24.07 1.40 -10.81
C ASN A 134 -22.66 0.80 -10.78
N SER A 135 -22.53 -0.46 -10.39
CA SER A 135 -21.26 -1.19 -10.38
C SER A 135 -21.35 -2.57 -11.04
N TYR A 136 -22.52 -2.96 -11.54
CA TYR A 136 -22.75 -4.27 -12.14
C TYR A 136 -23.56 -4.20 -13.46
N PRO A 137 -23.07 -4.85 -14.54
CA PRO A 137 -21.74 -5.41 -14.67
C PRO A 137 -20.67 -4.28 -14.64
N PRO A 138 -19.38 -4.59 -14.39
CA PRO A 138 -18.35 -3.56 -14.21
C PRO A 138 -18.25 -2.54 -15.35
N SER A 139 -18.48 -2.92 -16.60
CA SER A 139 -18.51 -2.01 -17.75
C SER A 139 -19.57 -0.91 -17.64
N GLN A 140 -20.62 -1.12 -16.84
CA GLN A 140 -21.66 -0.14 -16.55
C GLN A 140 -21.37 0.74 -15.33
N GLY A 141 -20.20 0.59 -14.71
CA GLY A 141 -19.73 1.42 -13.61
C GLY A 141 -19.99 2.91 -13.80
N SER A 142 -20.69 3.56 -12.88
CA SER A 142 -20.96 5.00 -12.93
C SER A 142 -20.97 5.61 -11.53
N PHE A 143 -20.49 6.85 -11.40
CA PHE A 143 -20.74 7.62 -10.18
C PHE A 143 -22.25 7.82 -9.98
N ARG A 144 -22.69 7.91 -8.73
CA ARG A 144 -24.09 8.20 -8.43
C ARG A 144 -24.46 9.59 -8.94
N ASN A 145 -25.68 9.75 -9.47
CA ASN A 145 -26.13 11.03 -10.01
C ASN A 145 -26.16 12.15 -8.96
N ASP A 146 -26.49 11.82 -7.70
CA ASP A 146 -26.59 12.77 -6.59
C ASP A 146 -25.23 13.29 -6.07
N VAL A 147 -24.12 12.65 -6.46
CA VAL A 147 -22.76 13.05 -6.05
C VAL A 147 -21.94 13.64 -7.20
N ARG A 148 -22.48 13.71 -8.42
CA ARG A 148 -21.70 14.16 -9.61
C ARG A 148 -21.18 15.58 -9.53
N TRP A 149 -21.90 16.48 -8.87
CA TRP A 149 -21.41 17.84 -8.60
C TRP A 149 -20.11 17.87 -7.81
N PHE A 150 -19.84 16.82 -7.02
CA PHE A 150 -18.63 16.62 -6.24
C PHE A 150 -17.58 15.81 -7.01
N THR A 151 -17.96 14.70 -7.64
CA THR A 151 -17.00 13.80 -8.31
C THR A 151 -16.48 14.36 -9.63
N ASP A 152 -17.33 14.98 -10.46
CA ASP A 152 -16.92 15.42 -11.80
C ASP A 152 -15.79 16.48 -11.77
N PRO A 153 -15.84 17.51 -10.90
CA PRO A 153 -14.74 18.47 -10.81
C PRO A 153 -13.44 17.86 -10.27
N ILE A 154 -13.52 16.85 -9.39
CA ILE A 154 -12.34 16.09 -8.91
C ILE A 154 -11.71 15.36 -10.09
N VAL A 155 -12.51 14.64 -10.88
CA VAL A 155 -12.02 13.93 -12.07
C VAL A 155 -11.39 14.89 -13.08
N GLY A 156 -12.03 16.03 -13.33
CA GLY A 156 -11.47 17.09 -14.19
C GLY A 156 -10.11 17.58 -13.68
N PHE A 157 -10.02 17.90 -12.38
CA PHE A 157 -8.77 18.31 -11.75
C PHE A 157 -7.66 17.25 -11.89
N LEU A 158 -7.94 15.98 -11.63
CA LEU A 158 -6.95 14.90 -11.72
C LEU A 158 -6.47 14.69 -13.15
N ARG A 159 -7.38 14.77 -14.13
CA ARG A 159 -7.03 14.72 -15.56
C ARG A 159 -6.10 15.86 -15.95
N ASP A 160 -6.46 17.08 -15.60
CA ASP A 160 -5.75 18.29 -16.03
C ASP A 160 -4.37 18.40 -15.35
N THR A 161 -4.22 17.84 -14.15
CA THR A 161 -2.95 17.78 -13.39
C THR A 161 -2.15 16.48 -13.59
N ARG A 162 -2.68 15.53 -14.39
CA ARG A 162 -2.11 14.19 -14.64
C ARG A 162 -1.80 13.44 -13.33
N ALA A 163 -2.67 13.59 -12.33
CA ALA A 163 -2.60 12.86 -11.07
C ALA A 163 -3.53 11.63 -11.12
N PRO A 164 -3.19 10.52 -10.44
CA PRO A 164 -4.10 9.39 -10.32
C PRO A 164 -5.23 9.69 -9.34
N LEU A 165 -6.34 8.96 -9.40
CA LEU A 165 -7.31 8.87 -8.31
C LEU A 165 -6.85 7.81 -7.29
N LEU A 166 -6.89 8.13 -6.01
CA LEU A 166 -6.68 7.17 -4.93
C LEU A 166 -8.04 6.55 -4.54
N VAL A 167 -8.13 5.23 -4.50
CA VAL A 167 -9.40 4.51 -4.25
C VAL A 167 -9.22 3.45 -3.17
N ASN A 168 -10.09 3.48 -2.17
CA ASN A 168 -10.19 2.45 -1.14
C ASN A 168 -11.15 1.35 -1.62
N ILE A 169 -10.63 0.14 -1.85
CA ILE A 169 -11.38 -1.00 -2.41
C ILE A 169 -11.37 -2.16 -1.43
N TYR A 170 -12.54 -2.50 -0.90
CA TYR A 170 -12.70 -3.57 0.10
C TYR A 170 -13.77 -4.59 -0.33
N PRO A 171 -13.38 -5.68 -1.02
CA PRO A 171 -14.27 -6.81 -1.32
C PRO A 171 -14.94 -7.40 -0.07
N TYR A 172 -14.27 -7.32 1.09
CA TYR A 172 -14.81 -7.76 2.38
C TYR A 172 -16.18 -7.14 2.67
N PHE A 173 -16.33 -5.81 2.58
CA PHE A 173 -17.58 -5.14 2.96
C PHE A 173 -18.73 -5.48 2.01
N SER A 174 -18.44 -5.63 0.72
CA SER A 174 -19.42 -6.11 -0.25
C SER A 174 -19.89 -7.54 0.06
N TYR A 175 -18.95 -8.44 0.36
CA TYR A 175 -19.23 -9.82 0.78
C TYR A 175 -20.04 -9.87 2.08
N SER A 176 -19.56 -9.23 3.15
CA SER A 176 -20.18 -9.30 4.47
C SER A 176 -21.58 -8.67 4.49
N GLY A 177 -21.81 -7.65 3.67
CA GLY A 177 -23.12 -7.02 3.51
C GLY A 177 -24.10 -7.82 2.65
N ASN A 178 -23.62 -8.69 1.76
CA ASN A 178 -24.45 -9.40 0.78
C ASN A 178 -24.05 -10.88 0.60
N PRO A 179 -23.92 -11.68 1.68
CA PRO A 179 -23.33 -13.02 1.60
C PRO A 179 -24.14 -14.04 0.77
N GLY A 180 -25.43 -13.76 0.53
CA GLY A 180 -26.26 -14.58 -0.37
C GLY A 180 -26.07 -14.28 -1.86
N GLN A 181 -25.50 -13.12 -2.20
CA GLN A 181 -25.28 -12.69 -3.59
C GLN A 181 -23.81 -12.71 -3.98
N ILE A 182 -22.92 -12.39 -3.03
CA ILE A 182 -21.48 -12.38 -3.21
C ILE A 182 -20.91 -13.58 -2.48
N SER A 183 -20.34 -14.52 -3.23
CA SER A 183 -19.73 -15.71 -2.64
C SER A 183 -18.36 -15.37 -2.03
N LEU A 184 -18.01 -16.06 -0.94
CA LEU A 184 -16.70 -15.90 -0.31
C LEU A 184 -15.54 -16.20 -1.29
N PRO A 185 -15.58 -17.26 -2.14
CA PRO A 185 -14.50 -17.49 -3.11
C PRO A 185 -14.31 -16.35 -4.11
N TYR A 186 -15.40 -15.69 -4.53
CA TYR A 186 -15.31 -14.53 -5.41
C TYR A 186 -14.62 -13.34 -4.72
N ALA A 187 -14.91 -13.10 -3.44
CA ALA A 187 -14.29 -12.04 -2.66
C ALA A 187 -12.82 -12.33 -2.28
N LEU A 188 -12.43 -13.61 -2.16
CA LEU A 188 -11.10 -14.06 -1.75
C LEU A 188 -10.13 -14.40 -2.89
N PHE A 189 -10.48 -14.11 -4.15
CA PHE A 189 -9.70 -14.51 -5.34
C PHE A 189 -9.56 -16.03 -5.51
N THR A 190 -10.50 -16.83 -5.02
CA THR A 190 -10.45 -18.30 -5.07
C THR A 190 -11.61 -18.93 -5.85
N ALA A 191 -12.41 -18.13 -6.58
CA ALA A 191 -13.45 -18.67 -7.43
C ALA A 191 -12.85 -19.56 -8.54
N PRO A 192 -13.33 -20.80 -8.72
CA PRO A 192 -12.76 -21.73 -9.70
C PRO A 192 -13.12 -21.34 -11.15
N ASN A 193 -14.24 -20.64 -11.32
CA ASN A 193 -14.81 -20.27 -12.61
C ASN A 193 -15.01 -18.76 -12.71
N VAL A 194 -15.29 -18.30 -13.92
CA VAL A 194 -15.75 -16.92 -14.16
C VAL A 194 -17.05 -16.71 -13.40
N VAL A 195 -17.12 -15.64 -12.60
CA VAL A 195 -18.31 -15.28 -11.81
C VAL A 195 -19.14 -14.24 -12.56
N VAL A 196 -18.47 -13.29 -13.23
CA VAL A 196 -19.15 -12.28 -14.06
C VAL A 196 -18.53 -12.26 -15.45
N GLN A 197 -19.36 -12.49 -16.46
CA GLN A 197 -19.03 -12.29 -17.87
C GLN A 197 -19.63 -10.94 -18.32
N ASP A 198 -18.77 -10.01 -18.72
CA ASP A 198 -19.13 -8.64 -19.07
C ASP A 198 -18.56 -8.29 -20.45
N GLY A 199 -19.34 -8.60 -21.50
CA GLY A 199 -18.85 -8.59 -22.87
C GLY A 199 -17.67 -9.56 -23.02
N SER A 200 -16.51 -9.08 -23.45
CA SER A 200 -15.28 -9.87 -23.56
C SER A 200 -14.49 -9.99 -22.24
N ARG A 201 -14.87 -9.26 -21.19
CA ARG A 201 -14.16 -9.27 -19.90
C ARG A 201 -14.72 -10.34 -18.98
N GLN A 202 -13.82 -11.07 -18.33
CA GLN A 202 -14.14 -12.15 -17.41
C GLN A 202 -13.61 -11.81 -16.02
N TYR A 203 -14.51 -11.72 -15.05
CA TYR A 203 -14.15 -11.46 -13.66
C TYR A 203 -14.27 -12.74 -12.83
N ARG A 204 -13.13 -13.16 -12.28
CA ARG A 204 -13.01 -14.31 -11.37
C ARG A 204 -12.87 -13.89 -9.90
N ASN A 205 -12.65 -12.61 -9.65
CA ASN A 205 -12.57 -12.04 -8.31
C ASN A 205 -13.31 -10.71 -8.24
N LEU A 206 -13.82 -10.39 -7.06
CA LEU A 206 -14.62 -9.19 -6.82
C LEU A 206 -13.79 -7.91 -6.87
N PHE A 207 -12.50 -7.98 -6.50
CA PHE A 207 -11.60 -6.84 -6.52
C PHE A 207 -11.50 -6.23 -7.94
N ASP A 208 -11.31 -7.07 -8.96
CA ASP A 208 -11.25 -6.63 -10.36
C ASP A 208 -12.56 -6.02 -10.81
N ALA A 209 -13.69 -6.64 -10.45
CA ALA A 209 -15.01 -6.11 -10.80
C ALA A 209 -15.26 -4.74 -10.17
N MET A 210 -14.87 -4.56 -8.90
CA MET A 210 -14.95 -3.27 -8.21
C MET A 210 -14.04 -2.24 -8.86
N LEU A 211 -12.77 -2.57 -9.09
CA LEU A 211 -11.80 -1.67 -9.72
C LEU A 211 -12.23 -1.24 -11.13
N ASP A 212 -12.69 -2.19 -11.95
CA ASP A 212 -13.13 -1.89 -13.32
C ASP A 212 -14.43 -1.11 -13.38
N SER A 213 -15.27 -1.22 -12.35
CA SER A 213 -16.43 -0.33 -12.19
C SER A 213 -16.01 1.12 -11.93
N VAL A 214 -14.92 1.35 -11.19
CA VAL A 214 -14.38 2.70 -10.99
C VAL A 214 -13.76 3.24 -12.28
N TYR A 215 -12.98 2.42 -13.00
CA TYR A 215 -12.48 2.83 -14.31
C TYR A 215 -13.62 3.20 -15.26
N ALA A 216 -14.68 2.39 -15.32
CA ALA A 216 -15.84 2.66 -16.16
C ALA A 216 -16.59 3.94 -15.72
N ALA A 217 -16.65 4.24 -14.42
CA ALA A 217 -17.22 5.49 -13.91
C ALA A 217 -16.40 6.71 -14.32
N MET A 218 -15.06 6.61 -14.20
CA MET A 218 -14.13 7.65 -14.63
C MET A 218 -14.25 7.96 -16.12
N ASP A 219 -14.37 6.94 -16.97
CA ASP A 219 -14.54 7.11 -18.41
C ASP A 219 -15.79 7.94 -18.76
N ARG A 220 -16.92 7.67 -18.08
CA ARG A 220 -18.19 8.40 -18.27
C ARG A 220 -18.13 9.87 -17.85
N THR A 221 -17.21 10.21 -16.97
CA THR A 221 -16.97 11.58 -16.49
C THR A 221 -15.83 12.27 -17.26
N GLY A 222 -15.30 11.65 -18.33
CA GLY A 222 -14.22 12.22 -19.14
C GLY A 222 -12.84 12.11 -18.47
N GLY A 223 -12.68 11.19 -17.53
CA GLY A 223 -11.46 10.88 -16.79
C GLY A 223 -10.72 9.64 -17.25
N GLY A 224 -10.96 9.14 -18.48
CA GLY A 224 -10.40 7.85 -18.93
C GLY A 224 -8.87 7.78 -19.03
N SER A 225 -8.19 8.92 -19.01
CA SER A 225 -6.72 9.03 -18.93
C SER A 225 -6.18 9.08 -17.50
N VAL A 226 -7.05 9.19 -16.50
CA VAL A 226 -6.66 9.24 -15.08
C VAL A 226 -6.35 7.82 -14.61
N GLY A 227 -5.14 7.61 -14.09
CA GLY A 227 -4.76 6.35 -13.46
C GLY A 227 -5.46 6.14 -12.12
N ILE A 228 -5.55 4.90 -11.66
CA ILE A 228 -6.04 4.56 -10.32
C ILE A 228 -4.90 3.95 -9.50
N VAL A 229 -4.77 4.41 -8.26
CA VAL A 229 -3.98 3.78 -7.21
C VAL A 229 -4.97 3.24 -6.18
N VAL A 230 -4.86 1.96 -5.84
CA VAL A 230 -5.66 1.37 -4.77
C VAL A 230 -5.00 1.74 -3.45
N SER A 231 -5.53 2.78 -2.81
CA SER A 231 -4.92 3.43 -1.65
C SER A 231 -5.22 2.72 -0.33
N GLU A 232 -6.20 1.84 -0.32
CA GLU A 232 -6.46 0.86 0.73
C GLU A 232 -7.15 -0.38 0.17
N SER A 233 -6.78 -1.53 0.71
CA SER A 233 -7.50 -2.78 0.53
C SER A 233 -7.09 -3.77 1.62
N GLY A 234 -8.02 -4.55 2.15
CA GLY A 234 -7.73 -5.44 3.28
C GLY A 234 -8.90 -6.35 3.66
N TRP A 235 -8.65 -7.22 4.63
CA TRP A 235 -9.64 -8.13 5.19
C TRP A 235 -9.39 -8.33 6.69
N PRO A 236 -10.38 -8.10 7.55
CA PRO A 236 -10.19 -8.19 9.00
C PRO A 236 -10.08 -9.67 9.46
N SER A 237 -9.24 -9.95 10.45
CA SER A 237 -9.06 -11.32 10.97
C SER A 237 -10.07 -11.75 12.03
N ALA A 238 -10.86 -10.82 12.57
CA ALA A 238 -11.82 -11.08 13.63
C ALA A 238 -12.84 -9.93 13.75
N GLY A 239 -13.80 -10.09 14.66
CA GLY A 239 -14.71 -9.02 15.10
C GLY A 239 -16.01 -8.88 14.30
N ALA A 240 -16.21 -9.66 13.24
CA ALA A 240 -17.45 -9.66 12.45
C ALA A 240 -17.61 -10.94 11.59
N PHE A 241 -18.78 -11.09 10.98
CA PHE A 241 -19.06 -12.18 10.04
C PHE A 241 -18.06 -12.18 8.87
N GLY A 242 -17.49 -13.36 8.56
CA GLY A 242 -16.50 -13.53 7.50
C GLY A 242 -15.08 -13.04 7.85
N ALA A 243 -14.91 -12.34 8.97
CA ALA A 243 -13.62 -11.89 9.48
C ALA A 243 -12.93 -13.04 10.24
N THR A 244 -12.07 -13.80 9.56
CA THR A 244 -11.27 -14.88 10.16
C THR A 244 -9.81 -14.74 9.76
N HIS A 245 -8.92 -15.32 10.56
CA HIS A 245 -7.50 -15.34 10.29
C HIS A 245 -7.19 -15.97 8.91
N GLU A 246 -7.86 -17.07 8.58
CA GLU A 246 -7.66 -17.81 7.33
C GLU A 246 -8.15 -17.00 6.11
N ASN A 247 -9.29 -16.33 6.24
CA ASN A 247 -9.82 -15.48 5.16
C ASN A 247 -8.91 -14.27 4.95
N ALA A 248 -8.45 -13.63 6.03
CA ALA A 248 -7.52 -12.51 5.95
C ALA A 248 -6.19 -12.91 5.30
N GLN A 249 -5.60 -14.04 5.72
CA GLN A 249 -4.40 -14.57 5.10
C GLN A 249 -4.59 -14.85 3.60
N THR A 250 -5.71 -15.50 3.25
CA THR A 250 -6.03 -15.85 1.85
C THR A 250 -6.17 -14.59 1.00
N TYR A 251 -6.97 -13.62 1.47
CA TYR A 251 -7.19 -12.37 0.78
C TYR A 251 -5.88 -11.61 0.55
N LEU A 252 -5.10 -11.38 1.62
CA LEU A 252 -3.88 -10.57 1.54
C LEU A 252 -2.81 -11.23 0.67
N ARG A 253 -2.60 -12.54 0.80
CA ARG A 253 -1.65 -13.28 -0.05
C ARG A 253 -2.05 -13.18 -1.52
N ASN A 254 -3.33 -13.38 -1.82
CA ASN A 254 -3.80 -13.37 -3.20
C ASN A 254 -3.77 -11.96 -3.79
N LEU A 255 -4.14 -10.93 -3.01
CA LEU A 255 -4.04 -9.53 -3.43
C LEU A 255 -2.60 -9.12 -3.78
N ILE A 256 -1.61 -9.51 -2.95
CA ILE A 256 -0.19 -9.21 -3.21
C ILE A 256 0.27 -9.80 -4.55
N GLN A 257 -0.19 -11.01 -4.88
CA GLN A 257 0.16 -11.62 -6.15
C GLN A 257 -0.61 -11.00 -7.31
N HIS A 258 -1.92 -10.85 -7.17
CA HIS A 258 -2.82 -10.36 -8.19
C HIS A 258 -2.54 -8.91 -8.60
N ALA A 259 -2.11 -8.05 -7.67
CA ALA A 259 -1.77 -6.66 -7.95
C ALA A 259 -0.67 -6.48 -9.02
N LYS A 260 0.09 -7.53 -9.34
CA LYS A 260 1.11 -7.50 -10.41
C LYS A 260 0.51 -7.72 -11.81
N GLU A 261 -0.67 -8.30 -11.88
CA GLU A 261 -1.32 -8.76 -13.11
C GLU A 261 -2.30 -7.74 -13.68
N GLY A 262 -2.93 -6.96 -12.80
CA GLY A 262 -3.92 -5.95 -13.19
C GLY A 262 -5.34 -6.49 -13.18
N SER A 263 -6.24 -5.75 -13.81
CA SER A 263 -7.64 -6.14 -14.00
C SER A 263 -7.95 -6.46 -15.47
N PRO A 264 -9.07 -7.14 -15.77
CA PRO A 264 -9.49 -7.39 -17.15
C PRO A 264 -9.59 -6.14 -18.04
N ARG A 265 -9.97 -4.98 -17.50
CA ARG A 265 -10.00 -3.70 -18.25
C ARG A 265 -8.64 -3.03 -18.35
N LYS A 266 -7.80 -3.15 -17.31
CA LYS A 266 -6.47 -2.53 -17.25
C LYS A 266 -5.41 -3.57 -16.83
N PRO A 267 -4.95 -4.40 -17.77
CA PRO A 267 -3.87 -5.34 -17.52
C PRO A 267 -2.56 -4.63 -17.16
N GLY A 268 -1.78 -5.25 -16.30
CA GLY A 268 -0.50 -4.74 -15.79
C GLY A 268 -0.55 -4.32 -14.32
N PRO A 269 0.61 -4.11 -13.67
CA PRO A 269 0.67 -3.85 -12.25
C PRO A 269 -0.18 -2.66 -11.79
N ILE A 270 -0.95 -2.85 -10.73
CA ILE A 270 -1.71 -1.80 -10.05
C ILE A 270 -0.96 -1.43 -8.77
N GLU A 271 -0.75 -0.15 -8.56
CA GLU A 271 -0.20 0.34 -7.30
C GLU A 271 -1.25 0.16 -6.19
N THR A 272 -0.97 -0.74 -5.24
CA THR A 272 -1.91 -1.14 -4.19
C THR A 272 -1.28 -1.02 -2.81
N TYR A 273 -2.03 -0.47 -1.87
CA TYR A 273 -1.68 -0.31 -0.46
C TYR A 273 -2.58 -1.18 0.41
N ILE A 274 -1.98 -2.06 1.21
CA ILE A 274 -2.71 -2.93 2.13
C ILE A 274 -3.07 -2.17 3.40
N PHE A 275 -4.34 -2.23 3.77
CA PHE A 275 -4.84 -1.79 5.06
C PHE A 275 -4.91 -2.99 6.02
N ALA A 276 -4.15 -3.04 7.12
CA ALA A 276 -3.13 -2.08 7.57
C ALA A 276 -1.88 -2.77 8.13
N MET A 277 -0.87 -1.99 8.53
CA MET A 277 0.37 -2.54 9.10
C MET A 277 0.11 -3.28 10.41
N PHE A 278 -0.66 -2.69 11.32
CA PHE A 278 -0.91 -3.22 12.66
C PHE A 278 -2.39 -3.30 12.98
N ASP A 279 -2.74 -4.17 13.92
CA ASP A 279 -4.04 -4.10 14.60
C ASP A 279 -4.09 -2.82 15.45
N GLU A 280 -5.20 -2.09 15.37
CA GLU A 280 -5.36 -0.75 15.97
C GLU A 280 -6.45 -0.76 17.05
N ASN A 281 -6.04 -0.96 18.31
CA ASN A 281 -6.93 -1.29 19.42
C ASN A 281 -7.95 -0.21 19.84
N ASN A 282 -7.74 1.06 19.47
CA ASN A 282 -8.68 2.15 19.80
C ASN A 282 -9.72 2.39 18.70
N LYS A 283 -9.73 1.60 17.62
CA LYS A 283 -10.74 1.72 16.56
C LYS A 283 -12.06 1.09 16.98
N ASN A 284 -13.14 1.56 16.36
CA ASN A 284 -14.48 1.01 16.48
C ASN A 284 -15.17 1.07 15.10
N PRO A 285 -16.08 0.12 14.77
CA PRO A 285 -16.52 -1.04 15.56
C PRO A 285 -15.44 -2.13 15.73
N GLU A 286 -15.73 -3.21 16.47
CA GLU A 286 -14.73 -4.23 16.86
C GLU A 286 -13.88 -4.76 15.69
N LEU A 287 -14.49 -5.03 14.52
CA LEU A 287 -13.79 -5.52 13.34
C LEU A 287 -12.64 -4.59 12.89
N GLU A 288 -12.78 -3.27 13.10
CA GLU A 288 -11.79 -2.27 12.70
C GLU A 288 -10.45 -2.42 13.44
N LYS A 289 -10.45 -3.10 14.58
CA LYS A 289 -9.24 -3.38 15.36
C LYS A 289 -8.36 -4.46 14.73
N HIS A 290 -8.89 -5.25 13.78
CA HIS A 290 -8.32 -6.54 13.35
C HIS A 290 -7.81 -6.58 11.90
N PHE A 291 -7.53 -5.43 11.28
CA PHE A 291 -7.02 -5.33 9.90
C PHE A 291 -5.49 -5.50 9.76
N GLY A 292 -4.76 -5.60 10.86
CA GLY A 292 -3.30 -5.63 10.86
C GLY A 292 -2.71 -6.86 10.16
N MET A 293 -1.64 -6.64 9.41
CA MET A 293 -0.70 -7.68 8.96
C MET A 293 0.22 -8.15 10.08
N PHE A 294 0.45 -7.30 11.07
CA PHE A 294 1.29 -7.55 12.24
C PHE A 294 0.50 -7.24 13.52
N SER A 295 0.79 -7.97 14.59
CA SER A 295 0.38 -7.54 15.93
C SER A 295 1.25 -6.38 16.42
N PRO A 296 0.81 -5.60 17.42
CA PRO A 296 1.57 -4.45 17.93
C PRO A 296 2.99 -4.78 18.42
N ASN A 297 3.26 -6.03 18.82
CA ASN A 297 4.59 -6.51 19.18
C ASN A 297 5.49 -6.87 17.96
N LYS A 298 5.12 -6.45 16.75
CA LYS A 298 5.83 -6.68 15.46
C LYS A 298 5.81 -8.14 14.96
N GLN A 299 5.11 -9.05 15.62
CA GLN A 299 4.98 -10.42 15.11
C GLN A 299 4.07 -10.44 13.88
N PRO A 300 4.47 -11.11 12.78
CA PRO A 300 3.61 -11.26 11.61
C PRO A 300 2.39 -12.10 11.99
N LYS A 301 1.19 -11.65 11.61
CA LYS A 301 -0.02 -12.46 11.71
C LYS A 301 -0.08 -13.49 10.59
N TYR A 302 0.45 -13.15 9.41
CA TYR A 302 0.38 -14.03 8.24
C TYR A 302 1.73 -14.19 7.56
N ASN A 303 1.92 -15.32 6.88
CA ASN A 303 3.10 -15.54 6.05
C ASN A 303 2.95 -14.85 4.68
N LEU A 304 3.23 -13.55 4.63
CA LEU A 304 3.16 -12.73 3.41
C LEU A 304 4.55 -12.48 2.81
N ASN A 305 4.64 -12.51 1.49
CA ASN A 305 5.87 -12.23 0.76
C ASN A 305 5.68 -11.03 -0.18
N PHE A 306 6.28 -9.90 0.16
CA PHE A 306 6.27 -8.67 -0.63
C PHE A 306 7.37 -8.63 -1.70
N GLY A 307 7.98 -9.78 -2.00
CA GLY A 307 9.10 -9.95 -2.92
C GLY A 307 10.45 -9.88 -2.20
N VAL A 308 11.48 -10.40 -2.87
CA VAL A 308 12.88 -10.20 -2.49
C VAL A 308 13.36 -8.93 -3.19
N SER A 309 14.21 -8.11 -2.58
CA SER A 309 14.89 -7.07 -3.36
C SER A 309 15.74 -7.78 -4.41
N GLU A 310 15.36 -7.71 -5.68
CA GLU A 310 16.34 -7.85 -6.74
C GLU A 310 17.33 -6.69 -6.55
N ARG A 311 18.46 -6.96 -5.89
CA ARG A 311 19.68 -6.30 -6.28
C ARG A 311 19.93 -6.83 -7.68
N VAL A 312 19.46 -6.09 -8.68
CA VAL A 312 19.84 -6.29 -10.08
C VAL A 312 21.36 -6.15 -10.11
N TRP A 313 22.06 -7.27 -10.03
CA TRP A 313 23.36 -7.38 -10.64
C TRP A 313 23.04 -7.73 -12.09
N ASP A 314 23.11 -6.74 -12.98
CA ASP A 314 23.17 -7.00 -14.40
C ASP A 314 24.37 -7.92 -14.65
N ILE A 315 24.10 -9.21 -14.86
CA ILE A 315 25.06 -10.12 -15.46
C ILE A 315 24.29 -10.92 -16.50
N THR A 316 24.58 -10.61 -17.75
CA THR A 316 24.14 -11.34 -18.92
C THR A 316 24.67 -12.79 -18.93
N ASN A 317 23.84 -13.66 -19.50
CA ASN A 317 24.13 -14.96 -20.13
C ASN A 317 24.26 -16.26 -19.30
N SER A 318 23.31 -17.14 -19.64
CA SER A 318 23.45 -18.56 -20.03
C SER A 318 23.35 -19.67 -18.97
N THR A 319 22.28 -20.46 -19.17
CA THR A 319 22.15 -21.93 -19.05
C THR A 319 23.07 -22.70 -18.08
N ALA A 320 22.47 -23.27 -17.01
CA ALA A 320 22.60 -24.69 -16.68
C ALA A 320 21.78 -25.03 -15.41
N SER A 321 20.95 -26.06 -15.55
CA SER A 321 20.02 -26.59 -14.56
C SER A 321 20.68 -27.36 -13.43
N SER A 322 20.11 -27.19 -12.23
CA SER A 322 19.91 -28.18 -11.16
C SER A 322 21.10 -28.90 -10.51
N LEU A 323 22.18 -28.18 -10.13
CA LEU A 323 23.13 -28.67 -9.09
C LEU A 323 23.76 -27.55 -8.23
N THR A 324 23.27 -26.31 -8.32
CA THR A 324 23.95 -25.11 -7.77
C THR A 324 23.37 -24.51 -6.50
N ARG A 325 22.23 -25.01 -5.97
CA ARG A 325 21.55 -24.34 -4.85
C ARG A 325 22.32 -24.39 -3.52
N ALA A 326 23.22 -25.36 -3.33
CA ALA A 326 24.12 -25.40 -2.16
C ALA A 326 25.37 -24.50 -2.32
N LYS A 327 25.80 -24.18 -3.56
CA LYS A 327 26.92 -23.24 -3.79
C LYS A 327 26.52 -21.78 -3.53
N SER A 328 25.22 -21.48 -3.43
CA SER A 328 24.73 -20.12 -3.21
C SER A 328 24.53 -19.72 -1.74
N VAL A 329 24.58 -20.68 -0.81
CA VAL A 329 24.27 -20.47 0.61
C VAL A 329 25.56 -20.40 1.42
N GLY A 330 25.67 -19.37 2.25
CA GLY A 330 26.73 -19.21 3.24
C GLY A 330 26.17 -19.15 4.65
N VAL A 331 27.06 -19.23 5.64
CA VAL A 331 26.70 -19.13 7.05
C VAL A 331 27.33 -17.90 7.68
N CYS A 332 26.68 -17.34 8.68
CA CYS A 332 27.24 -16.26 9.48
C CYS A 332 28.15 -16.85 10.57
N TYR A 333 29.38 -16.36 10.70
CA TYR A 333 30.25 -16.71 11.83
C TYR A 333 29.87 -15.84 13.03
N GLY A 334 29.24 -16.43 14.04
CA GLY A 334 29.11 -15.79 15.36
C GLY A 334 30.36 -16.01 16.20
N MET A 335 31.02 -14.92 16.61
CA MET A 335 32.25 -14.96 17.44
C MET A 335 31.99 -14.54 18.90
N LEU A 336 30.77 -14.14 19.23
CA LEU A 336 30.39 -13.69 20.57
C LEU A 336 29.84 -14.86 21.37
N GLY A 337 30.74 -15.69 21.91
CA GLY A 337 30.41 -16.78 22.82
C GLY A 337 31.66 -17.28 23.56
N ASN A 338 31.51 -17.65 24.83
CA ASN A 338 32.61 -18.12 25.69
C ASN A 338 32.81 -19.64 25.68
N ASN A 339 32.07 -20.34 24.82
CA ASN A 339 32.09 -21.80 24.66
C ASN A 339 32.17 -22.23 23.18
N LEU A 340 32.64 -21.34 22.30
CA LEU A 340 32.77 -21.62 20.88
C LEU A 340 34.00 -22.50 20.59
N PRO A 341 33.95 -23.41 19.60
CA PRO A 341 35.14 -24.13 19.13
C PRO A 341 36.19 -23.17 18.57
N SER A 342 37.44 -23.65 18.43
CA SER A 342 38.52 -22.83 17.85
C SER A 342 38.20 -22.42 16.40
N HIS A 343 38.76 -21.30 15.94
CA HIS A 343 38.58 -20.81 14.57
C HIS A 343 38.91 -21.87 13.52
N ASN A 344 40.01 -22.62 13.73
CA ASN A 344 40.42 -23.72 12.85
C ASN A 344 39.38 -24.85 12.80
N ASP A 345 38.82 -25.25 13.94
CA ASP A 345 37.83 -26.33 13.98
C ASP A 345 36.54 -25.96 13.25
N VAL A 346 36.09 -24.71 13.39
CA VAL A 346 34.92 -24.20 12.70
C VAL A 346 35.16 -24.13 11.18
N ILE A 347 36.33 -23.68 10.74
CA ILE A 347 36.65 -23.64 9.31
C ILE A 347 36.80 -25.05 8.72
N GLN A 348 37.43 -25.99 9.43
CA GLN A 348 37.52 -27.38 8.99
C GLN A 348 36.14 -28.03 8.90
N LEU A 349 35.25 -27.74 9.85
CA LEU A 349 33.85 -28.16 9.78
C LEU A 349 33.17 -27.59 8.53
N TYR A 350 33.33 -26.31 8.23
CA TYR A 350 32.74 -25.69 7.03
C TYR A 350 33.27 -26.31 5.74
N LYS A 351 34.59 -26.56 5.65
CA LYS A 351 35.22 -27.28 4.53
C LYS A 351 34.62 -28.69 4.39
N SER A 352 34.49 -29.45 5.47
CA SER A 352 33.92 -30.81 5.48
C SER A 352 32.46 -30.86 5.03
N LYS A 353 31.70 -29.79 5.27
CA LYS A 353 30.28 -29.65 4.87
C LYS A 353 30.11 -28.92 3.54
N ASN A 354 31.20 -28.65 2.82
CA ASN A 354 31.21 -27.96 1.54
C ASN A 354 30.55 -26.55 1.60
N ILE A 355 30.63 -25.89 2.77
CA ILE A 355 30.18 -24.52 2.97
C ILE A 355 31.28 -23.59 2.48
N LYS A 356 31.02 -22.87 1.39
CA LYS A 356 32.06 -22.08 0.68
C LYS A 356 31.96 -20.58 0.90
N ARG A 357 31.00 -20.13 1.69
CA ARG A 357 30.70 -18.71 1.91
C ARG A 357 30.47 -18.45 3.39
N LEU A 358 31.22 -17.50 3.91
CA LEU A 358 31.19 -17.10 5.30
C LEU A 358 30.97 -15.60 5.37
N ARG A 359 30.08 -15.16 6.26
CA ARG A 359 29.98 -13.74 6.64
C ARG A 359 30.61 -13.54 8.01
N LEU A 360 31.60 -12.66 8.07
CA LEU A 360 32.09 -12.07 9.32
C LEU A 360 31.33 -10.78 9.59
N TYR A 361 31.04 -10.51 10.86
CA TYR A 361 30.38 -9.27 11.29
C TYR A 361 31.38 -8.11 11.47
N GLU A 362 32.65 -8.44 11.67
CA GLU A 362 33.78 -7.53 11.76
C GLU A 362 35.07 -8.25 11.30
N PRO A 363 36.11 -7.53 10.84
CA PRO A 363 37.38 -8.15 10.50
C PRO A 363 38.00 -8.87 11.70
N ASN A 364 38.41 -10.14 11.53
CA ASN A 364 39.07 -10.92 12.57
C ASN A 364 40.29 -11.63 11.96
N HIS A 365 41.49 -11.35 12.49
CA HIS A 365 42.75 -11.84 11.93
C HIS A 365 42.88 -13.36 12.02
N GLU A 366 42.53 -13.94 13.17
CA GLU A 366 42.63 -15.38 13.44
C GLU A 366 41.68 -16.20 12.54
N VAL A 367 40.48 -15.68 12.26
CA VAL A 367 39.56 -16.34 11.31
C VAL A 367 40.09 -16.29 9.88
N LEU A 368 40.72 -15.18 9.49
CA LEU A 368 41.29 -15.02 8.15
C LEU A 368 42.51 -15.93 7.94
N GLU A 369 43.33 -16.16 8.97
CA GLU A 369 44.44 -17.13 8.94
C GLU A 369 43.96 -18.59 8.86
N ALA A 370 42.76 -18.88 9.38
CA ALA A 370 42.18 -20.23 9.40
C ALA A 370 41.50 -20.64 8.07
N LEU A 371 41.09 -19.67 7.23
CA LEU A 371 40.45 -19.87 5.91
C LEU A 371 41.39 -20.54 4.91
#